data_AF-A0A445LZ46-F1
#
_entry.id   AF-A0A445LZ46-F1
#
_cell.length_a   1.000
_cell.length_b   1.000
_cell.length_c   1.000
_cell.angle_alpha   90.00
_cell.angle_beta   90.00
_cell.angle_gamma   90.00
#
_symmetry.space_group_name_H-M   'P 1'
#
loop_
_entity.id
_entity.type
_entity.pdbx_description
1 polymer ?
#
loop_
_entity_poly.entity_id
_entity_poly.type
_entity_poly.pdbx_seq_one_letter_code
_entity_poly.pdbx_strand_id
1 'polypeptide(L)'
;ALLKKFHPPRPDWYEEFYASVMNSAAKDYEAEVAMYKSQIFSNLKGKGLRILEIGIGTGPNLSYYAIGSDVEVVGIDPNQKIEKHARSSAVSAGLPPSSFEFIQVVCMIWE
;
A
#
# COMPACT_ATOMS: atom_id res chain seq x y z
N ALA A 1 10.24 20.24 -6.52
CA ALA A 1 11.59 20.27 -7.12
C ALA A 1 12.36 18.96 -6.89
N LEU A 2 12.44 18.45 -5.65
CA LEU A 2 13.15 17.18 -5.34
C LEU A 2 12.47 15.91 -5.90
N LEU A 3 11.13 15.84 -5.88
CA LEU A 3 10.37 14.70 -6.42
C LEU A 3 10.75 14.38 -7.88
N LYS A 4 10.73 15.40 -8.75
CA LYS A 4 11.07 15.27 -10.18
C LYS A 4 12.54 14.94 -10.45
N LYS A 5 13.44 15.21 -9.49
CA LYS A 5 14.88 14.92 -9.61
C LYS A 5 15.16 13.42 -9.43
N PHE A 6 14.52 12.79 -8.46
CA PHE A 6 14.76 11.38 -8.09
C PHE A 6 13.68 10.43 -8.62
N HIS A 7 12.52 10.95 -9.00
CA HIS A 7 11.48 10.26 -9.73
C HIS A 7 11.21 11.03 -11.02
N PRO A 8 12.07 10.91 -12.06
CA PRO A 8 11.82 11.55 -13.34
C PRO A 8 10.44 11.13 -13.83
N PRO A 9 9.61 12.08 -14.30
CA PRO A 9 8.22 11.81 -14.65
C PRO A 9 8.19 10.73 -15.73
N ARG A 10 7.69 9.54 -15.36
CA ARG A 10 7.34 8.53 -16.35
C ARG A 10 6.06 8.97 -17.05
N PRO A 11 5.84 8.57 -18.31
CA PRO A 11 4.61 8.89 -18.98
C PRO A 11 3.40 8.42 -18.17
N ASP A 12 2.39 9.28 -18.07
CA ASP A 12 1.29 9.07 -17.14
C ASP A 12 0.55 7.74 -17.35
N TRP A 13 0.43 7.33 -18.60
CA TRP A 13 -0.17 6.07 -19.02
C TRP A 13 0.60 4.83 -18.56
N TYR A 14 1.93 4.93 -18.36
CA TYR A 14 2.77 3.82 -17.94
C TYR A 14 2.53 3.48 -16.47
N GLU A 15 2.41 4.50 -15.61
CA GLU A 15 2.14 4.31 -14.18
C GLU A 15 0.74 3.73 -13.93
N GLU A 16 -0.24 4.15 -14.72
CA GLU A 16 -1.61 3.59 -14.66
C GLU A 16 -1.66 2.15 -15.17
N PHE A 17 -0.97 1.87 -16.28
CA PHE A 17 -0.83 0.52 -16.81
C PHE A 17 -0.13 -0.40 -15.81
N TYR A 18 0.96 0.05 -15.20
CA TYR A 18 1.68 -0.70 -14.16
C TYR A 18 0.76 -1.01 -12.96
N ALA A 19 0.02 -0.02 -12.45
CA ALA A 19 -0.94 -0.23 -11.36
C ALA A 19 -2.03 -1.24 -11.74
N SER A 20 -2.54 -1.19 -12.97
CA SER A 20 -3.55 -2.12 -13.47
C SER A 20 -3.02 -3.55 -13.63
N VAL A 21 -1.81 -3.71 -14.18
CA VAL A 21 -1.13 -5.01 -14.32
C VAL A 21 -0.85 -5.61 -12.94
N MET A 22 -0.34 -4.83 -12.00
CA MET A 22 -0.10 -5.32 -10.64
C MET A 22 -1.40 -5.73 -9.93
N ASN A 23 -2.52 -5.04 -10.18
CA ASN A 23 -3.81 -5.40 -9.60
C ASN A 23 -4.44 -6.67 -10.20
N SER A 24 -4.09 -7.04 -11.44
CA SER A 24 -4.71 -8.14 -12.18
C SER A 24 -3.84 -9.39 -12.26
N ALA A 25 -2.55 -9.23 -12.58
CA ALA A 25 -1.59 -10.32 -12.75
C ALA A 25 -1.09 -10.90 -11.42
N ALA A 26 -1.25 -10.19 -10.31
CA ALA A 26 -0.76 -10.64 -9.01
C ALA A 26 -1.71 -11.64 -8.32
N LYS A 27 -2.91 -11.94 -8.83
CA LYS A 27 -3.88 -12.78 -8.11
C LYS A 27 -3.36 -14.18 -7.79
N ASP A 28 -2.79 -14.86 -8.79
CA ASP A 28 -2.27 -16.22 -8.62
C ASP A 28 -1.04 -16.22 -7.70
N TYR A 29 -0.13 -15.26 -7.89
CA TYR A 29 1.02 -15.05 -7.02
C TYR A 29 0.60 -14.77 -5.57
N GLU A 30 -0.34 -13.85 -5.35
CA GLU A 30 -0.84 -13.48 -4.03
C GLU A 30 -1.52 -14.67 -3.33
N ALA A 31 -2.23 -15.52 -4.09
CA ALA A 31 -2.80 -16.75 -3.56
C ALA A 31 -1.72 -17.75 -3.11
N GLU A 32 -0.64 -17.92 -3.89
CA GLU A 32 0.48 -18.80 -3.54
C GLU A 32 1.23 -18.32 -2.29
N VAL A 33 1.46 -17.01 -2.15
CA VAL A 33 2.23 -16.45 -1.02
C VAL A 33 1.37 -16.14 0.21
N ALA A 34 0.04 -16.28 0.12
CA ALA A 34 -0.89 -15.88 1.18
C ALA A 34 -0.58 -16.53 2.53
N MET A 35 -0.23 -17.82 2.53
CA MET A 35 0.10 -18.56 3.76
C MET A 35 1.31 -17.94 4.48
N TYR A 36 2.36 -17.59 3.74
CA TYR A 36 3.55 -16.96 4.31
C TYR A 36 3.26 -15.56 4.83
N LYS A 37 2.49 -14.77 4.08
CA LYS A 37 2.06 -13.44 4.52
C LYS A 37 1.25 -13.51 5.81
N SER A 38 0.28 -14.42 5.91
CA SER A 38 -0.49 -14.63 7.15
C SER A 38 0.40 -14.94 8.36
N GLN A 39 1.50 -15.68 8.16
CA GLN A 39 2.46 -15.96 9.23
C GLN A 39 3.25 -14.71 9.63
N ILE A 40 3.76 -13.94 8.66
CA ILE A 40 4.52 -12.70 8.92
C ILE A 40 3.67 -11.67 9.69
N PHE A 41 2.42 -11.48 9.26
CA PHE A 41 1.50 -10.52 9.86
C PHE A 41 0.82 -11.06 11.14
N SER A 42 1.06 -12.31 11.52
CA SER A 42 0.36 -12.95 12.65
C SER A 42 0.54 -12.24 13.99
N ASN A 43 1.63 -11.49 14.14
CA ASN A 43 1.97 -10.71 15.34
C ASN A 43 1.40 -9.29 15.33
N LEU A 44 0.87 -8.80 14.20
CA LEU A 44 0.21 -7.50 14.08
C LEU A 44 -1.26 -7.61 14.52
N LYS A 45 -1.45 -8.02 15.78
CA LYS A 45 -2.75 -8.19 16.43
C LYS A 45 -2.73 -7.43 17.75
N GLY A 46 -3.82 -6.72 18.04
CA GLY A 46 -3.93 -5.89 19.24
C GLY A 46 -5.04 -4.85 19.10
N LYS A 47 -5.24 -4.06 20.14
CA LYS A 47 -6.15 -2.90 20.11
C LYS A 47 -5.36 -1.62 19.90
N GLY A 48 -5.92 -0.66 19.18
CA GLY A 48 -5.31 0.66 18.96
C GLY A 48 -4.00 0.62 18.18
N LEU A 49 -3.88 -0.23 17.15
CA LEU A 49 -2.65 -0.33 16.36
C LEU A 49 -2.55 0.84 15.38
N ARG A 50 -1.38 1.47 15.32
CA ARG A 50 -1.05 2.46 14.30
C ARG A 50 0.12 1.96 13.48
N ILE A 51 -0.11 1.71 12.19
CA ILE A 51 0.80 0.96 11.31
C ILE A 51 1.30 1.87 10.20
N LEU A 52 2.61 1.80 9.92
CA LEU A 52 3.24 2.46 8.78
C LEU A 52 3.65 1.41 7.75
N GLU A 53 3.12 1.48 6.54
CA GLU A 53 3.54 0.61 5.42
C GLU A 53 4.35 1.42 4.41
N ILE A 54 5.61 1.02 4.24
CA ILE A 54 6.57 1.61 3.30
C ILE A 54 6.46 0.89 1.96
N GLY A 55 6.09 1.62 0.90
CA GLY A 55 5.78 1.01 -0.39
C GLY A 55 4.42 0.33 -0.38
N ILE A 56 3.38 1.07 0.03
CA ILE A 56 2.00 0.54 0.15
C ILE A 56 1.47 -0.03 -1.17
N GLY A 57 1.95 0.47 -2.32
CA GLY A 57 1.50 -0.03 -3.62
C GLY A 57 -0.02 0.13 -3.77
N THR A 58 -0.66 -0.87 -4.37
CA THR A 58 -2.13 -0.99 -4.43
C THR A 58 -2.74 -1.53 -3.13
N GLY A 59 -1.97 -1.72 -2.06
CA GLY A 59 -2.42 -2.22 -0.76
C GLY A 59 -2.68 -3.73 -0.66
N PRO A 60 -1.91 -4.63 -1.31
CA PRO A 60 -2.18 -6.08 -1.28
C PRO A 60 -2.06 -6.70 0.12
N ASN A 61 -1.34 -6.04 1.04
CA ASN A 61 -1.09 -6.56 2.38
C ASN A 61 -2.12 -6.10 3.42
N LEU A 62 -2.97 -5.12 3.10
CA LEU A 62 -3.86 -4.48 4.07
C LEU A 62 -4.81 -5.50 4.75
N SER A 63 -5.28 -6.49 4.01
CA SER A 63 -6.18 -7.52 4.53
C SER A 63 -5.60 -8.37 5.67
N TYR A 64 -4.27 -8.42 5.82
CA TYR A 64 -3.64 -9.25 6.84
C TYR A 64 -3.57 -8.58 8.22
N TYR A 65 -3.58 -7.25 8.28
CA TYR A 65 -3.33 -6.52 9.53
C TYR A 65 -4.32 -5.37 9.77
N ALA A 66 -5.00 -4.87 8.74
CA ALA A 66 -5.89 -3.72 8.81
C ALA A 66 -7.33 -4.13 9.19
N ILE A 67 -7.45 -4.99 10.19
CA ILE A 67 -8.71 -5.65 10.56
C ILE A 67 -9.29 -4.96 11.79
N GLY A 68 -10.42 -4.29 11.61
CA GLY A 68 -11.21 -3.69 12.70
C GLY A 68 -11.11 -2.17 12.79
N SER A 69 -12.01 -1.58 13.58
CA SER A 69 -12.17 -0.12 13.71
C SER A 69 -11.10 0.58 14.55
N ASP A 70 -10.28 -0.19 15.27
CA ASP A 70 -9.24 0.28 16.20
C ASP A 70 -7.83 0.26 15.56
N VAL A 71 -7.76 0.12 14.24
CA VAL A 71 -6.49 0.14 13.47
C VAL A 71 -6.44 1.39 12.62
N GLU A 72 -5.31 2.10 12.68
CA GLU A 72 -4.95 3.19 11.79
C GLU A 72 -3.76 2.78 10.92
N VAL A 73 -3.81 3.14 9.64
CA VAL A 73 -2.74 2.82 8.68
C VAL A 73 -2.30 4.07 7.94
N VAL A 74 -0.99 4.29 7.94
CA VAL A 74 -0.31 5.29 7.10
C VAL A 74 0.44 4.53 6.01
N GLY A 75 -0.02 4.61 4.77
CA GLY A 75 0.64 4.04 3.62
C GLY A 75 1.49 5.09 2.90
N ILE A 76 2.75 4.76 2.58
CA ILE A 76 3.63 5.68 1.87
C ILE A 76 4.10 5.09 0.55
N ASP A 77 4.12 5.91 -0.51
CA ASP A 77 4.61 5.52 -1.83
C ASP A 77 5.04 6.73 -2.67
N PRO A 78 6.06 6.62 -3.53
CA PRO A 78 6.41 7.70 -4.46
C PRO A 78 5.37 7.98 -5.55
N ASN A 79 4.56 7.00 -5.94
CA ASN A 79 3.60 7.13 -7.04
C ASN A 79 2.21 7.55 -6.52
N GLN A 80 1.85 8.83 -6.69
CA GLN A 80 0.54 9.36 -6.29
C GLN A 80 -0.65 8.61 -6.90
N LYS A 81 -0.50 8.05 -8.12
CA LYS A 81 -1.63 7.48 -8.86
C LYS A 81 -2.17 6.20 -8.25
N ILE A 82 -1.39 5.56 -7.38
CA ILE A 82 -1.81 4.35 -6.68
C ILE A 82 -2.77 4.67 -5.54
N GLU A 83 -2.83 5.94 -5.09
CA GLU A 83 -3.62 6.33 -3.92
C GLU A 83 -5.07 5.83 -4.02
N LYS A 84 -5.70 5.99 -5.19
CA LYS A 84 -7.08 5.52 -5.41
C LYS A 84 -7.22 4.02 -5.19
N HIS A 85 -6.21 3.23 -5.58
CA HIS A 85 -6.19 1.79 -5.41
C HIS A 85 -5.91 1.41 -3.97
N ALA A 86 -4.92 2.03 -3.33
CA ALA A 86 -4.58 1.80 -1.93
C ALA A 86 -5.78 2.11 -0.99
N ARG A 87 -6.47 3.24 -1.23
CA ARG A 87 -7.70 3.59 -0.50
C ARG A 87 -8.81 2.57 -0.72
N SER A 88 -9.01 2.11 -1.96
CA SER A 88 -9.99 1.06 -2.26
C SER A 88 -9.66 -0.23 -1.52
N SER A 89 -8.40 -0.67 -1.53
CA SER A 89 -7.95 -1.86 -0.81
C SER A 89 -8.09 -1.73 0.70
N ALA A 90 -7.84 -0.55 1.27
CA ALA A 90 -8.06 -0.27 2.70
C ALA A 90 -9.52 -0.46 3.09
N VAL A 91 -10.44 0.10 2.31
CA VAL A 91 -11.89 -0.09 2.51
C VAL A 91 -12.27 -1.56 2.35
N SER A 92 -11.75 -2.26 1.33
CA SER A 92 -12.00 -3.68 1.14
C SER A 92 -11.44 -4.57 2.25
N ALA A 93 -10.36 -4.14 2.92
CA ALA A 93 -9.80 -4.81 4.10
C ALA A 93 -10.62 -4.55 5.38
N GLY A 94 -11.56 -3.61 5.34
CA GLY A 94 -12.45 -3.29 6.46
C GLY A 94 -12.07 -2.03 7.26
N LEU A 95 -11.10 -1.24 6.79
CA LEU A 95 -10.77 0.03 7.42
C LEU A 95 -11.84 1.11 7.15
N PRO A 96 -12.23 1.89 8.17
CA PRO A 96 -12.92 3.15 7.94
C PRO A 96 -12.07 4.08 7.05
N PRO A 97 -12.67 4.85 6.13
CA PRO A 97 -11.92 5.79 5.29
C PRO A 97 -11.09 6.81 6.08
N SER A 98 -11.52 7.17 7.29
CA SER A 98 -10.80 8.07 8.21
C SER A 98 -9.57 7.45 8.86
N SER A 99 -9.46 6.12 8.84
CA SER A 99 -8.37 5.37 9.48
C SER A 99 -7.26 4.99 8.50
N PHE A 100 -7.31 5.50 7.27
CA PHE A 100 -6.27 5.30 6.25
C PHE A 100 -5.76 6.64 5.69
N GLU A 101 -4.47 6.87 5.87
CA GLU A 101 -3.74 8.01 5.32
C GLU A 101 -2.77 7.54 4.23
N PHE A 102 -2.78 8.21 3.08
CA PHE A 102 -1.78 8.02 2.03
C PHE A 102 -0.86 9.23 1.99
N ILE A 103 0.45 9.00 2.06
CA ILE A 103 1.46 10.07 1.97
C ILE A 103 2.38 9.76 0.79
N GLN A 104 2.42 10.68 -0.17
CA GLN A 104 3.41 10.60 -1.24
C GLN A 104 4.78 11.02 -0.71
N VAL A 105 5.75 10.12 -0.81
CA VAL A 105 7.12 10.38 -0.35
C VAL A 105 8.16 9.88 -1.35
N VAL A 106 9.28 10.60 -1.43
CA VAL A 106 10.45 10.17 -2.18
C VAL A 106 11.60 10.01 -1.19
N CYS A 107 12.08 8.79 -1.04
CA CYS A 107 13.22 8.50 -0.18
C CYS A 107 14.50 9.01 -0.85
N MET A 108 15.26 9.84 -0.14
CA MET A 108 16.61 10.20 -0.53
C MET A 108 17.57 9.31 0.27
N ILE A 109 18.26 8.40 -0.42
CA ILE A 109 19.40 7.70 0.17
C ILE A 109 20.57 8.68 0.08
N TRP A 110 21.11 9.10 1.23
CA TRP A 110 22.33 9.90 1.29
C TRP A 110 23.52 8.94 1.06
N GLU A 111 24.31 9.19 0.01
CA GLU A 111 25.64 8.59 -0.20
C GLU A 111 26.71 9.38 0.56
#